data_AF-A0A8D6VPT4-F1
#
_entry.id   AF-A0A8D6VPT4-F1
#
_cell.length_a   1.000
_cell.length_b   1.000
_cell.length_c   1.000
_cell.angle_alpha   90.00
_cell.angle_beta   90.00
_cell.angle_gamma   90.00
#
_symmetry.space_group_name_H-M   'P 1'
#
loop_
_entity.id
_entity.type
_entity.pdbx_description
1 polymer ?
#
loop_
_entity_poly.entity_id
_entity_poly.type
_entity_poly.pdbx_seq_one_letter_code
_entity_poly.pdbx_strand_id
1 'polypeptide(L)'
;MSRIDAHLHFWQLARGDYHWLTPELAPLYRDFGLADIGQALDAADIEGVVVVQAAATEAETRYLFELARADARIAGVVGWVDFAAPDAAARIDALVQAGGGVLKGLRPMVQDIADVQWLAQPELDAAFDALIAHDLAFDALIRSVHVPALQARLKRHPDLRVVVDHGGKPQIAAGEFVAWAAGMAALAQHPNVHCKLSGLLTEAARGAGVEALAPYVAHLFARFGPQRVLWGSDWPVLTQRADYAQWFDIAQQLVATYADGHAEAVFGDNARSFYRLPRPAAPTYGTSSV
;
A
#
# COMPACT_ATOMS: atom_id res chain seq x y z
N MET A 1 1.37 -16.53 14.46
CA MET A 1 2.00 -15.94 13.26
C MET A 1 1.54 -14.50 13.14
N SER A 2 2.39 -13.62 12.64
CA SER A 2 2.32 -12.18 12.86
C SER A 2 1.90 -11.45 11.58
N ARG A 3 0.59 -11.37 11.28
CA ARG A 3 0.10 -10.84 10.00
C ARG A 3 -0.06 -9.31 10.01
N ILE A 4 0.16 -8.70 8.85
CA ILE A 4 0.03 -7.25 8.61
C ILE A 4 -0.91 -7.02 7.44
N ASP A 5 -1.89 -6.14 7.61
CA ASP A 5 -2.56 -5.51 6.47
C ASP A 5 -1.74 -4.29 6.03
N ALA A 6 -1.04 -4.41 4.90
CA ALA A 6 -0.12 -3.38 4.43
C ALA A 6 -0.79 -2.28 3.59
N HIS A 7 -2.12 -2.29 3.45
CA HIS A 7 -2.82 -1.25 2.71
C HIS A 7 -4.29 -1.16 3.13
N LEU A 8 -4.60 -0.17 3.95
CA LEU A 8 -5.98 0.26 4.18
C LEU A 8 -6.06 1.77 4.39
N HIS A 9 -7.27 2.30 4.41
CA HIS A 9 -7.57 3.71 4.58
C HIS A 9 -8.50 3.94 5.77
N PHE A 10 -8.32 5.09 6.42
CA PHE A 10 -9.27 5.65 7.36
C PHE A 10 -9.58 7.08 6.94
N TRP A 11 -10.81 7.53 7.14
CA TRP A 11 -11.19 8.90 6.85
C TRP A 11 -12.36 9.38 7.70
N GLN A 12 -12.44 10.70 7.81
CA GLN A 12 -13.55 11.43 8.43
C GLN A 12 -14.10 12.45 7.45
N LEU A 13 -15.35 12.29 6.99
CA LEU A 13 -15.97 13.15 5.99
C LEU A 13 -15.89 14.64 6.36
N ALA A 14 -15.97 14.94 7.67
CA ALA A 14 -15.90 16.29 8.20
C ALA A 14 -14.59 17.04 7.87
N ARG A 15 -13.51 16.35 7.50
CA ARG A 15 -12.26 16.98 7.04
C ARG A 15 -12.40 17.69 5.70
N GLY A 16 -13.34 17.24 4.85
CA GLY A 16 -13.71 17.92 3.62
C GLY A 16 -12.67 17.90 2.48
N ASP A 17 -11.57 17.17 2.63
CA ASP A 17 -10.47 17.11 1.64
C ASP A 17 -10.45 15.83 0.78
N TYR A 18 -11.46 14.97 0.90
CA TYR A 18 -11.63 13.76 0.10
C TYR A 18 -12.42 14.02 -1.19
N HIS A 19 -11.81 14.72 -2.15
CA HIS A 19 -12.50 15.16 -3.39
C HIS A 19 -13.07 14.03 -4.27
N TRP A 20 -12.53 12.82 -4.16
CA TRP A 20 -13.01 11.64 -4.90
C TRP A 20 -14.24 10.99 -4.25
N LEU A 21 -14.51 11.30 -2.98
CA LEU A 21 -15.56 10.67 -2.19
C LEU A 21 -16.84 11.49 -2.30
N THR A 22 -17.79 10.99 -3.08
CA THR A 22 -19.07 11.68 -3.35
C THR A 22 -20.25 10.87 -2.80
N PRO A 23 -21.42 11.50 -2.55
CA PRO A 23 -22.61 10.80 -2.06
C PRO A 23 -23.05 9.59 -2.92
N GLU A 24 -22.71 9.59 -4.20
CA GLU A 24 -23.00 8.50 -5.14
C GLU A 24 -22.20 7.22 -4.80
N LEU A 25 -21.05 7.36 -4.13
CA LEU A 25 -20.27 6.25 -3.59
C LEU A 25 -20.82 5.82 -2.22
N ALA A 26 -22.15 5.65 -2.11
CA ALA A 26 -22.89 5.54 -0.86
C ALA A 26 -22.29 4.59 0.20
N PRO A 27 -21.79 3.37 -0.13
CA PRO A 27 -21.15 2.51 0.86
C PRO A 27 -19.87 3.11 1.48
N LEU A 28 -19.15 3.93 0.71
CA LEU A 28 -17.93 4.62 1.11
C LEU A 28 -18.19 6.01 1.71
N TYR A 29 -19.35 6.62 1.44
CA TYR A 29 -19.68 7.98 1.88
C TYR A 29 -20.12 8.03 3.36
N ARG A 30 -19.23 7.60 4.26
CA ARG A 30 -19.33 7.69 5.72
C ARG A 30 -17.94 7.70 6.34
N ASP A 31 -17.82 7.96 7.63
CA ASP A 31 -16.56 7.82 8.34
C ASP A 31 -16.15 6.35 8.47
N PHE A 32 -14.84 6.10 8.37
CA PHE A 32 -14.23 4.79 8.58
C PHE A 32 -13.00 4.91 9.47
N GLY A 33 -12.97 4.11 10.52
CA GLY A 33 -11.85 4.00 11.45
C GLY A 33 -11.60 2.58 11.91
N LEU A 34 -10.66 2.41 12.84
CA LEU A 34 -10.26 1.10 13.34
C LEU A 34 -11.43 0.32 14.00
N ALA A 35 -12.36 1.04 14.63
CA ALA A 35 -13.55 0.44 15.25
C ALA A 35 -14.47 -0.27 14.23
N ASP A 36 -14.48 0.18 12.97
CA ASP A 36 -15.32 -0.41 11.92
C ASP A 36 -14.76 -1.72 11.36
N ILE A 37 -13.46 -2.00 11.56
CA ILE A 37 -12.77 -3.16 10.99
C ILE A 37 -12.15 -4.09 12.05
N GLY A 38 -12.08 -3.67 13.31
CA GLY A 38 -11.38 -4.39 14.38
C GLY A 38 -11.74 -5.88 14.48
N GLN A 39 -13.04 -6.21 14.40
CA GLN A 39 -13.49 -7.61 14.43
C GLN A 39 -12.97 -8.43 13.24
N ALA A 40 -12.93 -7.84 12.04
CA ALA A 40 -12.42 -8.52 10.84
C ALA A 40 -10.90 -8.70 10.90
N LEU A 41 -10.17 -7.71 11.45
CA LEU A 41 -8.74 -7.82 11.71
C LEU A 41 -8.44 -8.94 12.70
N ASP A 42 -9.18 -9.00 13.82
CA ASP A 42 -9.02 -10.02 14.85
C ASP A 42 -9.33 -11.43 14.30
N ALA A 43 -10.41 -11.58 13.52
CA ALA A 43 -10.77 -12.85 12.90
C ALA A 43 -9.74 -13.35 11.87
N ALA A 44 -8.97 -12.44 11.26
CA ALA A 44 -7.92 -12.73 10.32
C ALA A 44 -6.51 -12.77 10.95
N ASP A 45 -6.39 -12.71 12.29
CA ASP A 45 -5.13 -12.65 13.04
C ASP A 45 -4.19 -11.51 12.58
N ILE A 46 -4.76 -10.37 12.19
CA ILE A 46 -4.01 -9.18 11.78
C ILE A 46 -3.66 -8.36 13.02
N GLU A 47 -2.37 -8.34 13.35
CA GLU A 47 -1.88 -7.66 14.55
C GLU A 47 -1.49 -6.21 14.30
N GLY A 48 -1.27 -5.84 13.03
CA GLY A 48 -0.86 -4.49 12.66
C GLY A 48 -1.32 -4.11 11.28
N VAL A 49 -1.53 -2.81 11.08
CA VAL A 49 -1.98 -2.26 9.80
C VAL A 49 -1.08 -1.10 9.37
N VAL A 50 -0.93 -0.93 8.06
CA VAL A 50 -0.36 0.28 7.46
C VAL A 50 -1.51 1.11 6.92
N VAL A 51 -1.75 2.26 7.54
CA VAL A 51 -2.76 3.22 7.07
C VAL A 51 -2.13 4.10 5.98
N VAL A 52 -2.80 4.18 4.84
CA VAL A 52 -2.33 4.90 3.66
C VAL A 52 -3.23 6.12 3.45
N GLN A 53 -2.66 7.28 3.11
CA GLN A 53 -3.41 8.51 2.83
C GLN A 53 -4.59 8.26 1.89
N ALA A 54 -5.75 8.88 2.16
CA ALA A 54 -6.91 8.87 1.27
C ALA A 54 -7.23 10.25 0.67
N ALA A 55 -6.49 11.30 1.05
CA ALA A 55 -6.57 12.64 0.47
C ALA A 55 -5.17 13.21 0.18
N ALA A 56 -5.07 14.00 -0.88
CA ALA A 56 -3.83 14.63 -1.35
C ALA A 56 -3.49 15.89 -0.53
N THR A 57 -3.40 15.77 0.80
CA THR A 57 -3.07 16.87 1.70
C THR A 57 -2.10 16.43 2.80
N GLU A 58 -1.25 17.35 3.27
CA GLU A 58 -0.46 17.06 4.49
C GLU A 58 -1.33 16.97 5.75
N ALA A 59 -2.50 17.62 5.74
CA ALA A 59 -3.46 17.52 6.83
C ALA A 59 -3.94 16.07 7.00
N GLU A 60 -4.03 15.30 5.91
CA GLU A 60 -4.33 13.86 5.95
C GLU A 60 -3.19 13.08 6.60
N THR A 61 -1.95 13.32 6.19
CA THR A 61 -0.77 12.70 6.83
C THR A 61 -0.75 12.93 8.33
N ARG A 62 -1.02 14.16 8.77
CA ARG A 62 -1.02 14.53 10.20
C ARG A 62 -2.16 13.87 10.96
N TYR A 63 -3.33 13.74 10.36
CA TYR A 63 -4.46 13.00 10.94
C TYR A 63 -4.15 11.51 11.09
N LEU A 64 -3.53 10.88 10.10
CA LEU A 64 -3.09 9.49 10.22
C LEU A 64 -2.06 9.31 11.35
N PHE A 65 -1.20 10.30 11.60
CA PHE A 65 -0.32 10.28 12.78
C PHE A 65 -1.11 10.35 14.10
N GLU A 66 -2.19 11.12 14.18
CA GLU A 66 -3.05 11.18 15.36
C GLU A 66 -3.71 9.82 15.62
N LEU A 67 -4.22 9.16 14.58
CA LEU A 67 -4.74 7.80 14.70
C LEU A 67 -3.67 6.82 15.20
N ALA A 68 -2.46 6.87 14.62
CA ALA A 68 -1.36 5.99 15.01
C ALA A 68 -0.86 6.22 16.45
N ARG A 69 -0.99 7.44 16.99
CA ARG A 69 -0.70 7.73 18.41
C ARG A 69 -1.80 7.20 19.34
N ALA A 70 -3.04 7.14 18.85
CA ALA A 70 -4.18 6.68 19.63
C ALA A 70 -4.25 5.14 19.72
N ASP A 71 -3.75 4.43 18.71
CA ASP A 71 -3.79 2.96 18.69
C ASP A 71 -2.53 2.33 18.05
N ALA A 72 -1.85 1.49 18.83
CA ALA A 72 -0.62 0.81 18.41
C ALA A 72 -0.81 -0.25 17.31
N ARG A 73 -2.06 -0.66 17.02
CA ARG A 73 -2.37 -1.52 15.88
C ARG A 73 -2.05 -0.85 14.54
N ILE A 74 -2.01 0.49 14.49
CA ILE A 74 -1.49 1.21 13.33
C ILE A 74 0.04 1.22 13.41
N ALA A 75 0.66 0.23 12.76
CA ALA A 75 2.09 0.00 12.83
C ALA A 75 2.91 0.94 11.92
N GLY A 76 2.25 1.57 10.94
CA GLY A 76 2.88 2.50 10.02
C GLY A 76 1.88 3.37 9.27
N VAL A 77 2.36 4.53 8.82
CA VAL A 77 1.63 5.51 8.04
C VAL A 77 2.34 5.71 6.71
N VAL A 78 1.61 5.62 5.61
CA VAL A 78 2.03 6.12 4.30
C VAL A 78 1.30 7.42 4.05
N GLY A 79 2.04 8.53 4.14
CA GLY A 79 1.49 9.87 4.05
C GLY A 79 1.43 10.42 2.63
N TRP A 80 0.98 11.67 2.54
CA TRP A 80 1.06 12.52 1.37
C TRP A 80 1.86 13.79 1.66
N VAL A 81 2.60 14.24 0.65
CA VAL A 81 3.20 15.56 0.53
C VAL A 81 3.31 15.89 -0.96
N ASP A 82 3.30 17.17 -1.31
CA ASP A 82 3.50 17.59 -2.70
C ASP A 82 4.98 17.45 -3.08
N PHE A 83 5.29 16.48 -3.94
CA PHE A 83 6.66 16.22 -4.40
C PHE A 83 7.15 17.28 -5.40
N ALA A 84 6.25 18.03 -6.03
CA ALA A 84 6.60 19.07 -7.00
C ALA A 84 6.83 20.43 -6.33
N ALA A 85 6.58 20.54 -5.03
CA ALA A 85 6.83 21.77 -4.28
C ALA A 85 8.34 22.07 -4.23
N PRO A 86 8.78 23.33 -4.45
CA PRO A 86 10.20 23.69 -4.38
C PRO A 86 10.86 23.37 -3.02
N ASP A 87 10.06 23.27 -1.96
CA ASP A 87 10.46 22.95 -0.59
C ASP A 87 10.10 21.51 -0.17
N ALA A 88 9.80 20.61 -1.12
CA ALA A 88 9.36 19.24 -0.85
C ALA A 88 10.26 18.49 0.13
N ALA A 89 11.59 18.59 -0.01
CA ALA A 89 12.55 17.95 0.91
C ALA A 89 12.36 18.43 2.36
N ALA A 90 12.26 19.75 2.59
CA ALA A 90 12.05 20.31 3.92
C ALA A 90 10.67 19.93 4.50
N ARG A 91 9.64 19.81 3.64
CA ARG A 91 8.32 19.35 4.05
C ARG A 91 8.34 17.87 4.45
N ILE A 92 9.08 17.02 3.74
CA ILE A 92 9.32 15.63 4.09
C ILE A 92 10.03 15.53 5.45
N ASP A 93 11.11 16.31 5.65
CA ASP A 93 11.82 16.38 6.94
C ASP A 93 10.85 16.70 8.09
N ALA A 94 10.00 17.72 7.90
CA ALA A 94 9.02 18.13 8.90
C ALA A 94 7.99 17.03 9.21
N LEU A 95 7.55 16.26 8.20
CA LEU A 95 6.64 15.14 8.39
C LEU A 95 7.30 13.95 9.09
N VAL A 96 8.58 13.68 8.81
CA VAL A 96 9.36 12.66 9.53
C VAL A 96 9.44 12.99 11.02
N GLN A 97 9.76 14.25 11.36
CA GLN A 97 9.79 14.71 12.75
C GLN A 97 8.41 14.63 13.41
N ALA A 98 7.36 15.10 12.72
CA ALA A 98 5.99 15.05 13.24
C ALA A 98 5.48 13.63 13.44
N GLY A 99 5.86 12.70 12.56
CA GLY A 99 5.44 11.30 12.59
C GLY A 99 6.07 10.50 13.72
N GLY A 100 7.15 10.96 14.36
CA GLY A 100 7.74 10.27 15.51
C GLY A 100 8.09 8.80 15.25
N GLY A 101 8.49 8.47 14.01
CA GLY A 101 8.86 7.11 13.58
C GLY A 101 7.73 6.27 12.98
N VAL A 102 6.47 6.72 12.98
CA VAL A 102 5.37 6.00 12.30
C VAL A 102 5.25 6.30 10.80
N LEU A 103 5.82 7.39 10.30
CA LEU A 103 5.88 7.65 8.85
C LEU A 103 6.82 6.63 8.19
N LYS A 104 6.28 5.75 7.35
CA LYS A 104 7.04 4.67 6.69
C LYS A 104 7.17 4.85 5.18
N GLY A 105 6.34 5.70 4.59
CA GLY A 105 6.39 5.98 3.18
C GLY A 105 5.55 7.17 2.78
N LEU A 106 5.64 7.53 1.51
CA LEU A 106 4.86 8.60 0.90
C LEU A 106 4.25 8.14 -0.42
N ARG A 107 3.01 8.57 -0.67
CA ARG A 107 2.21 8.19 -1.83
C ARG A 107 1.59 9.42 -2.52
N PRO A 108 2.26 10.00 -3.53
CA PRO A 108 1.58 10.86 -4.49
C PRO A 108 0.47 10.08 -5.21
N MET A 109 -0.69 10.71 -5.44
CA MET A 109 -1.78 10.13 -6.21
C MET A 109 -1.50 10.21 -7.72
N VAL A 110 -0.43 9.56 -8.18
CA VAL A 110 0.09 9.66 -9.56
C VAL A 110 -0.98 9.32 -10.60
N GLN A 111 -1.88 8.39 -10.29
CA GLN A 111 -2.99 8.02 -11.17
C GLN A 111 -3.94 9.17 -11.55
N ASP A 112 -3.97 10.25 -10.77
CA ASP A 112 -4.84 11.40 -10.98
C ASP A 112 -4.07 12.62 -11.53
N ILE A 113 -2.75 12.49 -11.69
CA ILE A 113 -1.90 13.50 -12.33
C ILE A 113 -2.03 13.35 -13.86
N ALA A 114 -2.36 14.43 -14.55
CA ALA A 114 -2.61 14.41 -15.99
C ALA A 114 -1.36 14.06 -16.82
N ASP A 115 -0.17 14.49 -16.39
CA ASP A 115 1.07 14.15 -17.06
C ASP A 115 1.53 12.73 -16.66
N VAL A 116 1.37 11.79 -17.60
CA VAL A 116 1.80 10.40 -17.41
C VAL A 116 3.32 10.23 -17.27
N GLN A 117 4.11 11.25 -17.66
CA GLN A 117 5.56 11.30 -17.48
C GLN A 117 6.00 12.00 -16.19
N TRP A 118 5.06 12.44 -15.34
CA TRP A 118 5.36 13.21 -14.13
C TRP A 118 6.46 12.58 -13.26
N LEU A 119 6.46 11.26 -13.04
CA LEU A 119 7.48 10.59 -12.24
C LEU A 119 8.92 10.73 -12.80
N ALA A 120 9.06 10.91 -14.11
CA ALA A 120 10.34 11.07 -14.79
C ALA A 120 10.91 12.49 -14.69
N GLN A 121 10.10 13.46 -14.23
CA GLN A 121 10.48 14.86 -14.16
C GLN A 121 11.65 15.08 -13.16
N PRO A 122 12.77 15.70 -13.57
CA PRO A 122 13.90 15.95 -12.69
C PRO A 122 13.55 16.88 -11.52
N GLU A 123 12.50 17.69 -11.64
CA GLU A 123 12.00 18.58 -10.58
C GLU A 123 11.61 17.82 -9.31
N LEU A 124 11.29 16.52 -9.41
CA LEU A 124 10.94 15.69 -8.26
C LEU A 124 12.16 15.09 -7.54
N ASP A 125 13.37 15.26 -8.06
CA ASP A 125 14.58 14.61 -7.51
C ASP A 125 14.77 14.92 -6.02
N ALA A 126 14.60 16.18 -5.62
CA ALA A 126 14.77 16.59 -4.21
C ALA A 126 13.81 15.85 -3.26
N ALA A 127 12.59 15.53 -3.71
CA ALA A 127 11.65 14.75 -2.92
C ALA A 127 12.11 13.29 -2.78
N PHE A 128 12.53 12.66 -3.88
CA PHE A 128 13.00 11.26 -3.85
C PHE A 128 14.34 11.08 -3.12
N ASP A 129 15.24 12.05 -3.21
CA ASP A 129 16.47 12.10 -2.41
C ASP A 129 16.13 12.17 -0.91
N ALA A 130 15.15 12.98 -0.52
CA ALA A 130 14.68 13.04 0.86
C ALA A 130 14.03 11.73 1.32
N LEU A 131 13.26 11.04 0.47
CA LEU A 131 12.75 9.70 0.78
C LEU A 131 13.91 8.74 1.08
N ILE A 132 14.96 8.72 0.26
CA ILE A 132 16.12 7.84 0.49
C ILE A 132 16.86 8.22 1.78
N ALA A 133 17.11 9.51 2.00
CA ALA A 133 17.83 10.01 3.16
C ALA A 133 17.14 9.67 4.49
N HIS A 134 15.81 9.72 4.52
CA HIS A 134 15.00 9.34 5.68
C HIS A 134 14.56 7.88 5.67
N ASP A 135 14.99 7.13 4.66
CA ASP A 135 14.63 5.74 4.49
C ASP A 135 13.10 5.52 4.51
N LEU A 136 12.39 6.35 3.77
CA LEU A 136 10.96 6.22 3.49
C LEU A 136 10.73 5.41 2.22
N ALA A 137 9.68 4.59 2.20
CA ALA A 137 9.21 3.93 1.00
C ALA A 137 8.45 4.88 0.07
N PHE A 138 8.51 4.61 -1.23
CA PHE A 138 7.62 5.19 -2.22
C PHE A 138 6.53 4.17 -2.59
N ASP A 139 5.28 4.50 -2.25
CA ASP A 139 4.11 3.73 -2.69
C ASP A 139 3.68 4.24 -4.07
N ALA A 140 3.89 3.42 -5.09
CA ALA A 140 3.63 3.76 -6.48
C ALA A 140 2.19 3.42 -6.88
N LEU A 141 1.27 4.36 -6.71
CA LEU A 141 -0.11 4.26 -7.21
C LEU A 141 -0.16 4.55 -8.72
N ILE A 142 0.15 3.52 -9.52
CA ILE A 142 0.33 3.63 -10.97
C ILE A 142 -0.61 2.73 -11.77
N ARG A 143 -0.63 2.94 -13.09
CA ARG A 143 -1.23 2.09 -14.12
C ARG A 143 -0.14 1.75 -15.14
N SER A 144 -0.41 0.83 -16.07
CA SER A 144 0.53 0.43 -17.13
C SER A 144 1.16 1.61 -17.89
N VAL A 145 0.37 2.67 -18.12
CA VAL A 145 0.80 3.90 -18.80
C VAL A 145 1.91 4.67 -18.05
N HIS A 146 2.02 4.54 -16.73
CA HIS A 146 3.04 5.23 -15.92
C HIS A 146 4.33 4.40 -15.75
N VAL A 147 4.36 3.13 -16.19
CA VAL A 147 5.52 2.24 -16.02
C VAL A 147 6.79 2.85 -16.62
N PRO A 148 6.79 3.41 -17.85
CA PRO A 148 7.99 4.04 -18.40
C PRO A 148 8.54 5.18 -17.53
N ALA A 149 7.65 6.00 -16.94
CA ALA A 149 8.04 7.11 -16.09
C ALA A 149 8.63 6.62 -14.75
N LEU A 150 8.05 5.57 -14.17
CA LEU A 150 8.61 4.93 -12.98
C LEU A 150 9.98 4.29 -13.27
N GLN A 151 10.17 3.65 -14.42
CA GLN A 151 11.49 3.13 -14.82
C GLN A 151 12.53 4.23 -14.96
N ALA A 152 12.16 5.38 -15.53
CA ALA A 152 13.04 6.54 -15.59
C ALA A 152 13.42 7.02 -14.18
N ARG A 153 12.45 7.08 -13.25
CA ARG A 153 12.71 7.40 -11.83
C ARG A 153 13.67 6.40 -11.18
N LEU A 154 13.42 5.10 -11.32
CA LEU A 154 14.27 4.03 -10.76
C LEU A 154 15.69 4.04 -11.33
N LYS A 155 15.86 4.47 -12.59
CA LYS A 155 17.20 4.67 -13.17
C LYS A 155 17.93 5.86 -12.54
N ARG A 156 17.20 6.93 -12.19
CA ARG A 156 17.76 8.12 -11.52
C ARG A 156 18.07 7.83 -10.04
N HIS A 157 17.21 7.05 -9.38
CA HIS A 157 17.27 6.76 -7.95
C HIS A 157 17.29 5.23 -7.72
N PRO A 158 18.41 4.56 -8.04
CA PRO A 158 18.50 3.10 -7.97
C PRO A 158 18.32 2.53 -6.56
N ASP A 159 18.55 3.33 -5.52
CA ASP A 159 18.41 2.93 -4.11
C ASP A 159 16.99 3.18 -3.55
N LEU A 160 16.08 3.77 -4.33
CA LEU A 160 14.72 4.09 -3.88
C LEU A 160 13.93 2.82 -3.57
N ARG A 161 13.43 2.65 -2.35
CA ARG A 161 12.52 1.53 -2.03
C ARG A 161 11.14 1.82 -2.57
N VAL A 162 10.65 0.96 -3.45
CA VAL A 162 9.36 1.15 -4.12
C VAL A 162 8.46 -0.05 -3.90
N VAL A 163 7.18 0.18 -3.67
CA VAL A 163 6.15 -0.85 -3.80
C VAL A 163 5.09 -0.38 -4.79
N VAL A 164 4.78 -1.24 -5.77
CA VAL A 164 3.69 -0.99 -6.70
C VAL A 164 2.37 -1.32 -6.02
N ASP A 165 1.50 -0.33 -5.90
CA ASP A 165 0.17 -0.51 -5.32
C ASP A 165 -0.71 -1.35 -6.25
N HIS A 166 -1.54 -2.21 -5.64
CA HIS A 166 -2.61 -2.98 -6.28
C HIS A 166 -2.22 -3.74 -7.56
N GLY A 167 -1.03 -4.35 -7.57
CA GLY A 167 -0.54 -5.03 -8.77
C GLY A 167 -0.32 -4.12 -9.98
N GLY A 168 -0.26 -2.80 -9.81
CA GLY A 168 -0.20 -1.83 -10.91
C GLY A 168 -1.55 -1.63 -11.62
N LYS A 169 -2.66 -1.95 -10.93
CA LYS A 169 -4.04 -1.78 -11.38
C LYS A 169 -4.31 -2.37 -12.78
N PRO A 170 -4.14 -3.70 -12.95
CA PRO A 170 -4.50 -4.37 -14.20
C PRO A 170 -5.98 -4.14 -14.52
N GLN A 171 -6.34 -3.93 -15.80
CA GLN A 171 -7.75 -3.81 -16.19
C GLN A 171 -8.41 -5.19 -16.31
N ILE A 172 -8.59 -5.87 -15.17
CA ILE A 172 -9.05 -7.26 -15.08
C ILE A 172 -10.42 -7.45 -15.72
N ALA A 173 -11.36 -6.53 -15.47
CA ALA A 173 -12.70 -6.57 -16.05
C ALA A 173 -12.71 -6.54 -17.59
N ALA A 174 -11.68 -5.93 -18.20
CA ALA A 174 -11.51 -5.87 -19.64
C ALA A 174 -10.70 -7.05 -20.21
N GLY A 175 -10.16 -7.93 -19.36
CA GLY A 175 -9.28 -9.03 -19.78
C GLY A 175 -7.90 -8.57 -20.27
N GLU A 176 -7.51 -7.33 -20.00
CA GLU A 176 -6.24 -6.77 -20.44
C GLU A 176 -5.08 -7.33 -19.62
N PHE A 177 -4.28 -8.20 -20.25
CA PHE A 177 -3.15 -8.87 -19.61
C PHE A 177 -1.80 -8.46 -20.19
N VAL A 178 -1.68 -8.35 -21.52
CA VAL A 178 -0.38 -8.32 -22.20
C VAL A 178 0.45 -7.09 -21.84
N ALA A 179 -0.11 -5.88 -21.99
CA ALA A 179 0.62 -4.64 -21.72
C ALA A 179 0.96 -4.49 -20.23
N TRP A 180 0.02 -4.86 -19.36
CA TRP A 180 0.21 -4.89 -17.91
C TRP A 180 1.32 -5.86 -17.51
N ALA A 181 1.27 -7.10 -18.00
CA ALA A 181 2.22 -8.14 -17.66
C ALA A 181 3.65 -7.76 -18.06
N ALA A 182 3.81 -7.18 -19.25
CA ALA A 182 5.10 -6.67 -19.72
C ALA A 182 5.65 -5.56 -18.80
N GLY A 183 4.79 -4.60 -18.41
CA GLY A 183 5.16 -3.53 -17.49
C GLY A 183 5.59 -4.04 -16.11
N MET A 184 4.82 -4.95 -15.52
CA MET A 184 5.16 -5.55 -14.22
C MET A 184 6.44 -6.40 -14.28
N ALA A 185 6.66 -7.12 -15.38
CA ALA A 185 7.91 -7.87 -15.58
C ALA A 185 9.14 -6.96 -15.69
N ALA A 186 8.99 -5.78 -16.30
CA ALA A 186 10.04 -4.78 -16.42
C ALA A 186 10.35 -4.13 -15.06
N LEU A 187 9.33 -3.79 -14.27
CA LEU A 187 9.52 -3.27 -12.91
C LEU A 187 10.17 -4.30 -11.98
N ALA A 188 9.81 -5.58 -12.11
CA ALA A 188 10.36 -6.65 -11.27
C ALA A 188 11.87 -6.89 -11.47
N GLN A 189 12.47 -6.39 -12.56
CA GLN A 189 13.93 -6.42 -12.78
C GLN A 189 14.70 -5.57 -11.78
N HIS A 190 14.04 -4.62 -11.12
CA HIS A 190 14.63 -3.79 -10.08
C HIS A 190 14.47 -4.49 -8.71
N PRO A 191 15.56 -4.86 -8.02
CA PRO A 191 15.49 -5.66 -6.79
C PRO A 191 14.81 -4.93 -5.62
N ASN A 192 14.87 -3.60 -5.62
CA ASN A 192 14.24 -2.68 -4.67
C ASN A 192 12.75 -2.43 -4.92
N VAL A 193 12.17 -3.00 -5.98
CA VAL A 193 10.74 -2.89 -6.29
C VAL A 193 9.98 -4.11 -5.79
N HIS A 194 8.99 -3.83 -4.94
CA HIS A 194 8.02 -4.77 -4.40
C HIS A 194 6.65 -4.54 -5.04
N CYS A 195 5.70 -5.43 -4.76
CA CYS A 195 4.32 -5.31 -5.24
C CYS A 195 3.32 -5.61 -4.13
N LYS A 196 2.21 -4.87 -4.07
CA LYS A 196 1.09 -5.22 -3.19
C LYS A 196 0.12 -6.16 -3.87
N LEU A 197 -0.23 -7.26 -3.20
CA LEU A 197 -1.42 -8.07 -3.47
C LEU A 197 -2.59 -7.43 -2.72
N SER A 198 -3.20 -6.43 -3.33
CA SER A 198 -4.30 -5.62 -2.79
C SER A 198 -5.13 -5.03 -3.94
N GLY A 199 -6.33 -4.53 -3.68
CA GLY A 199 -7.12 -3.75 -4.65
C GLY A 199 -7.45 -4.42 -5.99
N LEU A 200 -7.21 -5.73 -6.16
CA LEU A 200 -7.44 -6.39 -7.45
C LEU A 200 -8.93 -6.61 -7.75
N LEU A 201 -9.75 -6.80 -6.72
CA LEU A 201 -11.20 -7.00 -6.88
C LEU A 201 -11.91 -5.76 -7.45
N THR A 202 -11.43 -4.55 -7.13
CA THR A 202 -12.01 -3.30 -7.63
C THR A 202 -11.73 -3.08 -9.11
N GLU A 203 -10.62 -3.64 -9.61
CA GLU A 203 -10.29 -3.67 -11.04
C GLU A 203 -10.96 -4.82 -11.83
N ALA A 204 -11.57 -5.77 -11.12
CA ALA A 204 -12.28 -6.91 -11.70
C ALA A 204 -13.79 -6.67 -11.84
N ALA A 205 -14.43 -7.52 -12.64
CA ALA A 205 -15.89 -7.53 -12.77
C ALA A 205 -16.55 -7.86 -11.41
N ARG A 206 -17.78 -7.38 -11.19
CA ARG A 206 -18.51 -7.66 -9.95
C ARG A 206 -18.74 -9.17 -9.81
N GLY A 207 -18.50 -9.70 -8.62
CA GLY A 207 -18.57 -11.15 -8.36
C GLY A 207 -17.33 -11.94 -8.77
N ALA A 208 -16.27 -11.27 -9.23
CA ALA A 208 -14.98 -11.91 -9.46
C ALA A 208 -14.44 -12.57 -8.18
N GLY A 209 -13.84 -13.75 -8.35
CA GLY A 209 -13.19 -14.52 -7.29
C GLY A 209 -11.81 -15.03 -7.73
N VAL A 210 -11.35 -16.12 -7.12
CA VAL A 210 -10.02 -16.71 -7.34
C VAL A 210 -9.70 -16.89 -8.83
N GLU A 211 -10.62 -17.47 -9.61
CA GLU A 211 -10.39 -17.78 -11.04
C GLU A 211 -10.10 -16.53 -11.88
N ALA A 212 -10.80 -15.43 -11.63
CA ALA A 212 -10.61 -14.19 -12.39
C ALA A 212 -9.28 -13.49 -12.05
N LEU A 213 -8.81 -13.63 -10.81
CA LEU A 213 -7.57 -12.99 -10.34
C LEU A 213 -6.33 -13.86 -10.58
N ALA A 214 -6.52 -15.18 -10.69
CA ALA A 214 -5.46 -16.18 -10.80
C ALA A 214 -4.37 -15.84 -11.83
N PRO A 215 -4.68 -15.46 -13.09
CA PRO A 215 -3.64 -15.14 -14.08
C PRO A 215 -2.74 -13.97 -13.66
N TYR A 216 -3.33 -12.95 -13.04
CA TYR A 216 -2.62 -11.75 -12.59
C TYR A 216 -1.76 -12.07 -11.38
N VAL A 217 -2.30 -12.76 -10.39
CA VAL A 217 -1.56 -13.13 -9.18
C VAL A 217 -0.43 -14.13 -9.49
N ALA A 218 -0.67 -15.10 -10.37
CA ALA A 218 0.38 -15.99 -10.87
C ALA A 218 1.53 -15.22 -11.51
N HIS A 219 1.24 -14.21 -12.33
CA HIS A 219 2.26 -13.38 -12.97
C HIS A 219 3.04 -12.55 -11.94
N LEU A 220 2.36 -11.95 -10.95
CA LEU A 220 3.02 -11.20 -9.87
C LEU A 220 4.02 -12.08 -9.12
N PHE A 221 3.60 -13.28 -8.68
CA PHE A 221 4.52 -14.20 -7.99
C PHE A 221 5.64 -14.69 -8.90
N ALA A 222 5.37 -14.98 -10.17
CA ALA A 222 6.38 -15.43 -11.12
C ALA A 222 7.43 -14.36 -11.45
N ARG A 223 7.12 -13.06 -11.34
CA ARG A 223 8.05 -11.97 -11.64
C ARG A 223 8.75 -11.42 -10.40
N PHE A 224 8.01 -11.16 -9.33
CA PHE A 224 8.55 -10.58 -8.11
C PHE A 224 9.16 -11.62 -7.18
N GLY A 225 8.64 -12.85 -7.21
CA GLY A 225 8.89 -13.86 -6.21
C GLY A 225 8.11 -13.58 -4.92
N PRO A 226 7.87 -14.62 -4.10
CA PRO A 226 7.05 -14.49 -2.89
C PRO A 226 7.63 -13.54 -1.84
N GLN A 227 8.94 -13.27 -1.87
CA GLN A 227 9.62 -12.36 -0.92
C GLN A 227 9.46 -10.87 -1.25
N ARG A 228 8.87 -10.54 -2.40
CA ARG A 228 8.65 -9.14 -2.83
C ARG A 228 7.17 -8.82 -3.05
N VAL A 229 6.27 -9.70 -2.62
CA VAL A 229 4.83 -9.49 -2.66
C VAL A 229 4.30 -9.36 -1.23
N LEU A 230 3.69 -8.22 -0.89
CA LEU A 230 3.04 -8.00 0.40
C LEU A 230 1.53 -7.89 0.25
N TRP A 231 0.78 -8.49 1.16
CA TRP A 231 -0.68 -8.44 1.16
C TRP A 231 -1.23 -7.15 1.77
N GLY A 232 -2.35 -6.66 1.24
CA GLY A 232 -3.14 -5.59 1.85
C GLY A 232 -4.61 -5.68 1.44
N SER A 233 -5.51 -5.15 2.24
CA SER A 233 -6.95 -5.30 2.00
C SER A 233 -7.51 -4.31 0.99
N ASP A 234 -6.95 -3.10 0.90
CA ASP A 234 -7.56 -1.94 0.26
C ASP A 234 -8.90 -1.55 0.90
N TRP A 235 -9.11 -1.92 2.17
CA TRP A 235 -10.31 -1.52 2.92
C TRP A 235 -10.27 -0.01 3.22
N PRO A 236 -11.42 0.69 3.20
CA PRO A 236 -12.76 0.21 2.92
C PRO A 236 -13.13 0.27 1.44
N VAL A 237 -12.24 0.71 0.54
CA VAL A 237 -12.49 0.74 -0.92
C VAL A 237 -12.91 -0.65 -1.44
N LEU A 238 -12.32 -1.71 -0.87
CA LEU A 238 -12.69 -3.11 -1.04
C LEU A 238 -14.21 -3.39 -0.93
N THR A 239 -14.92 -2.69 -0.05
CA THR A 239 -16.36 -2.93 0.24
C THR A 239 -17.28 -2.70 -0.96
N GLN A 240 -16.78 -2.07 -2.03
CA GLN A 240 -17.47 -1.99 -3.32
C GLN A 240 -17.60 -3.33 -4.05
N ARG A 241 -16.85 -4.35 -3.61
CA ARG A 241 -16.73 -5.64 -4.29
C ARG A 241 -16.90 -6.85 -3.38
N ALA A 242 -16.35 -6.78 -2.17
CA ALA A 242 -16.32 -7.88 -1.22
C ALA A 242 -16.21 -7.34 0.21
N ASP A 243 -16.51 -8.18 1.20
CA ASP A 243 -16.08 -7.90 2.56
C ASP A 243 -14.62 -8.32 2.80
N TYR A 244 -14.10 -7.97 3.98
CA TYR A 244 -12.72 -8.24 4.36
C TYR A 244 -12.40 -9.74 4.39
N ALA A 245 -13.31 -10.55 4.95
CA ALA A 245 -13.10 -12.00 5.11
C ALA A 245 -13.07 -12.68 3.73
N GLN A 246 -13.98 -12.31 2.84
CA GLN A 246 -14.01 -12.81 1.47
C GLN A 246 -12.71 -12.51 0.71
N TRP A 247 -12.19 -11.27 0.80
CA TRP A 247 -10.91 -10.95 0.18
C TRP A 247 -9.74 -11.72 0.80
N PHE A 248 -9.72 -11.81 2.13
CA PHE A 248 -8.69 -12.56 2.84
C PHE A 248 -8.68 -14.03 2.42
N ASP A 249 -9.84 -14.67 2.32
CA ASP A 249 -9.98 -16.07 1.88
C ASP A 249 -9.55 -16.28 0.42
N ILE A 250 -9.89 -15.34 -0.47
CA ILE A 250 -9.43 -15.36 -1.86
C ILE A 250 -7.90 -15.24 -1.92
N ALA A 251 -7.32 -14.30 -1.16
CA ALA A 251 -5.88 -14.11 -1.11
C ALA A 251 -5.16 -15.35 -0.56
N GLN A 252 -5.70 -15.99 0.49
CA GLN A 252 -5.13 -17.23 1.04
C GLN A 252 -5.10 -18.35 0.01
N GLN A 253 -6.18 -18.56 -0.76
CA GLN A 253 -6.23 -19.57 -1.82
C GLN A 253 -5.23 -19.29 -2.94
N LEU A 254 -5.12 -18.03 -3.37
CA LEU A 254 -4.18 -17.61 -4.40
C LEU A 254 -2.72 -17.77 -3.94
N VAL A 255 -2.41 -17.41 -2.70
CA VAL A 255 -1.07 -17.58 -2.11
C VAL A 255 -0.73 -19.05 -1.96
N ALA A 256 -1.65 -19.89 -1.47
CA ALA A 256 -1.43 -21.34 -1.40
C ALA A 256 -1.15 -21.96 -2.77
N THR A 257 -1.75 -21.42 -3.83
CA THR A 257 -1.57 -21.94 -5.20
C THR A 257 -0.26 -21.47 -5.84
N TYR A 258 0.10 -20.19 -5.70
CA TYR A 258 1.18 -19.55 -6.47
C TYR A 258 2.43 -19.21 -5.66
N ALA A 259 2.36 -19.37 -4.34
CA ALA A 259 3.43 -19.08 -3.39
C ALA A 259 3.38 -20.07 -2.21
N ASP A 260 3.20 -21.36 -2.52
CA ASP A 260 3.14 -22.43 -1.53
C ASP A 260 4.35 -22.38 -0.58
N GLY A 261 4.10 -22.58 0.71
CA GLY A 261 5.11 -22.43 1.78
C GLY A 261 5.55 -21.01 2.11
N HIS A 262 5.01 -19.96 1.45
CA HIS A 262 5.41 -18.56 1.67
C HIS A 262 4.32 -17.66 2.25
N ALA A 263 3.26 -18.24 2.85
CA ALA A 263 2.17 -17.47 3.43
C ALA A 263 2.63 -16.45 4.50
N GLU A 264 3.54 -16.84 5.40
CA GLU A 264 4.07 -15.93 6.44
C GLU A 264 4.79 -14.71 5.83
N ALA A 265 5.54 -14.92 4.75
CA ALA A 265 6.21 -13.84 4.03
C ALA A 265 5.19 -12.86 3.44
N VAL A 266 4.22 -13.38 2.68
CA VAL A 266 3.24 -12.56 1.96
C VAL A 266 2.30 -11.81 2.90
N PHE A 267 1.80 -12.47 3.94
CA PHE A 267 0.83 -11.89 4.87
C PHE A 267 1.44 -11.12 6.04
N GLY A 268 2.78 -11.04 6.17
CA GLY A 268 3.40 -10.40 7.33
C GLY A 268 4.83 -9.93 7.09
N ASP A 269 5.78 -10.85 6.93
CA ASP A 269 7.21 -10.51 7.04
C ASP A 269 7.67 -9.53 5.96
N ASN A 270 7.12 -9.63 4.75
CA ASN A 270 7.45 -8.71 3.67
C ASN A 270 7.04 -7.28 3.99
N ALA A 271 5.84 -7.08 4.55
CA ALA A 271 5.37 -5.75 4.96
C ALA A 271 6.22 -5.18 6.10
N ARG A 272 6.56 -6.02 7.10
CA ARG A 272 7.42 -5.62 8.23
C ARG A 272 8.81 -5.19 7.76
N SER A 273 9.42 -6.00 6.90
CA SER A 273 10.75 -5.74 6.36
C SER A 273 10.74 -4.49 5.47
N PHE A 274 9.80 -4.43 4.54
CA PHE A 274 9.69 -3.34 3.57
C PHE A 274 9.45 -1.98 4.25
N TYR A 275 8.45 -1.88 5.13
CA TYR A 275 8.13 -0.62 5.82
C TYR A 275 8.91 -0.40 7.12
N ARG A 276 9.82 -1.30 7.49
CA ARG A 276 10.56 -1.26 8.77
C ARG A 276 9.62 -1.07 9.97
N LEU A 277 8.58 -1.90 9.99
CA LEU A 277 7.58 -1.86 11.05
C LEU A 277 8.18 -2.39 12.35
N PRO A 278 7.80 -1.83 13.51
CA PRO A 278 8.19 -2.39 14.79
C PRO A 278 7.69 -3.85 14.90
N ARG A 279 8.50 -4.72 15.51
CA ARG A 279 8.03 -6.02 15.96
C ARG A 279 7.26 -5.84 17.27
N PRO A 280 6.20 -6.60 17.54
CA PRO A 280 5.61 -6.65 18.87
C PRO A 280 6.68 -6.92 19.91
N ALA A 281 6.59 -6.25 21.06
CA ALA A 281 7.41 -6.62 22.20
C ALA A 281 7.16 -8.11 22.51
N ALA A 282 8.23 -8.89 22.69
CA ALA A 282 8.10 -10.27 23.12
C ALA A 282 7.32 -10.30 24.45
N PRO A 283 6.38 -11.24 24.65
CA PRO A 283 5.70 -11.36 25.94
C PRO A 283 6.76 -11.54 27.03
N THR A 284 6.82 -10.59 27.96
CA THR A 284 7.63 -10.72 29.16
C THR A 284 6.98 -11.80 30.01
N TYR A 285 7.41 -13.05 29.84
CA TYR A 285 7.12 -14.09 30.82
C TYR A 285 7.82 -13.68 32.11
N GLY A 286 7.04 -13.14 33.05
CA GLY A 286 7.53 -12.85 34.39
C GLY A 286 8.17 -14.10 34.95
N THR A 287 9.45 -14.00 35.32
CA THR A 287 10.11 -15.02 36.11
C THR A 287 9.34 -15.12 37.43
N SER A 288 8.52 -16.16 37.58
CA SER A 288 8.04 -16.57 38.90
C SER A 288 9.27 -16.97 39.70
N SER A 289 9.64 -16.10 40.65
CA SER A 289 10.59 -16.42 41.70
C SER A 289 10.09 -17.64 42.47
N VAL A 290 10.91 -18.68 42.52
CA VAL A 290 10.74 -19.84 43.41
C VAL A 290 11.05 -19.42 44.84
#